data_AF-A0A8I1A4P7-F1
#
_entry.id   AF-A0A8I1A4P7-F1
#
_cell.length_a   1.000
_cell.length_b   1.000
_cell.length_c   1.000
_cell.angle_alpha   90.00
_cell.angle_beta   90.00
_cell.angle_gamma   90.00
#
_symmetry.space_group_name_H-M   'P 1'
#
loop_
_entity.id
_entity.type
_entity.pdbx_description
1 polymer ?
#
loop_
_entity_poly.entity_id
_entity_poly.type
_entity_poly.pdbx_seq_one_letter_code
_entity_poly.pdbx_strand_id
1 'polypeptide(L)'
;MVNLIQIAPKNAPTFAMSRQKAADLLGISVDSVAFLLKSRYLPDLDAGRLIAMANQPWLYSDGDFPVLQQGASELAPKKMLPARKYIGESAIHSDAECVEANQGQWAGFNVDHVLGARFLPVTLRKFPVSVLQIHDVNDDDEERVSFVATLAGRVRELGAPKLNYIDPSLSPEDRQIVETLLTSRSTSTVPGPCGKLKQPNS
;
A
#
# COMPACT_ATOMS: atom_id res chain seq x y z
N MET A 1 46.97 20.07 9.14
CA MET A 1 46.16 20.39 7.95
C MET A 1 45.66 19.06 7.39
N VAL A 2 44.37 18.77 7.49
CA VAL A 2 43.79 17.51 6.97
C VAL A 2 42.77 17.90 5.91
N ASN A 3 43.03 17.49 4.66
CA ASN A 3 42.14 17.67 3.54
C ASN A 3 40.91 16.78 3.73
N LEU A 4 39.73 17.40 3.89
CA LEU A 4 38.46 16.71 3.72
C LEU A 4 38.19 16.56 2.22
N ILE A 5 38.32 15.33 1.73
CA ILE A 5 37.78 14.96 0.42
C ILE A 5 36.26 15.07 0.54
N GLN A 6 35.68 16.14 -0.01
CA GLN A 6 34.25 16.20 -0.30
C GLN A 6 33.96 15.15 -1.39
N ILE A 7 33.51 13.98 -0.97
CA ILE A 7 32.87 13.03 -1.87
C ILE A 7 31.47 13.61 -2.16
N ALA A 8 31.35 14.35 -3.25
CA ALA A 8 30.04 14.72 -3.77
C ALA A 8 29.23 13.43 -4.03
N PRO A 9 27.93 13.39 -3.67
CA PRO A 9 27.12 12.22 -3.98
C PRO A 9 27.10 12.04 -5.50
N LYS A 10 27.46 10.83 -5.93
CA LYS A 10 27.45 10.40 -7.33
C LYS A 10 25.99 10.21 -7.78
N ASN A 11 25.28 11.33 -7.95
CA ASN A 11 23.95 11.30 -8.53
C ASN A 11 24.12 10.95 -10.01
N ALA A 12 23.88 9.69 -10.35
CA ALA A 12 23.67 9.29 -11.73
C ALA A 12 22.56 10.18 -12.32
N PRO A 13 22.65 10.60 -13.59
CA PRO A 13 21.58 11.36 -14.22
C PRO A 13 20.28 10.54 -14.19
N THR A 14 19.36 10.91 -13.32
CA THR A 14 17.99 10.39 -13.30
C THR A 14 17.26 11.04 -14.46
N PHE A 15 16.81 10.25 -15.43
CA PHE A 15 15.93 10.74 -16.49
C PHE A 15 14.55 10.98 -15.89
N ALA A 16 14.39 12.12 -15.21
CA ALA A 16 13.15 12.45 -14.55
C ALA A 16 12.04 12.67 -15.59
N MET A 17 10.96 11.91 -15.47
CA MET A 17 9.77 12.06 -16.31
C MET A 17 8.89 13.20 -15.79
N SER A 18 8.12 13.82 -16.68
CA SER A 18 7.04 14.72 -16.26
C SER A 18 5.91 13.91 -15.59
N ARG A 19 5.13 14.55 -14.72
CA ARG A 19 3.97 13.90 -14.06
C ARG A 19 2.96 13.35 -15.07
N GLN A 20 2.74 14.05 -16.19
CA GLN A 20 1.86 13.57 -17.26
C GLN A 20 2.38 12.26 -17.87
N LYS A 21 3.66 12.22 -18.27
CA LYS A 21 4.25 11.00 -18.85
C LYS A 21 4.28 9.85 -17.85
N ALA A 22 4.53 10.13 -16.57
CA ALA A 22 4.47 9.13 -15.51
C ALA A 22 3.03 8.59 -15.34
N ALA A 23 2.02 9.46 -15.39
CA ALA A 23 0.62 9.07 -15.29
C ALA A 23 0.20 8.18 -16.46
N ASP A 24 0.56 8.55 -17.69
CA ASP A 24 0.30 7.77 -18.91
C ASP A 24 0.98 6.40 -18.83
N LEU A 25 2.26 6.35 -18.47
CA LEU A 25 3.04 5.11 -18.34
C LEU A 25 2.47 4.18 -17.27
N LEU A 26 2.06 4.73 -16.12
CA LEU A 26 1.49 3.96 -15.03
C LEU A 26 -0.01 3.71 -15.21
N GLY A 27 -0.68 4.22 -16.25
CA GLY A 27 -2.13 4.05 -16.43
C GLY A 27 -2.96 4.54 -15.22
N ILE A 28 -2.57 5.68 -14.64
CA ILE A 28 -3.26 6.37 -13.54
C ILE A 28 -3.43 7.86 -13.86
N SER A 29 -4.15 8.62 -13.04
CA SER A 29 -4.27 10.07 -13.23
C SER A 29 -3.01 10.83 -12.78
N VAL A 30 -2.81 12.04 -13.30
CA VAL A 30 -1.74 12.95 -12.83
C VAL A 30 -1.86 13.24 -11.34
N ASP A 31 -3.08 13.40 -10.82
CA ASP A 31 -3.32 13.59 -9.39
C ASP A 31 -2.92 12.36 -8.58
N SER A 32 -3.09 11.16 -9.14
CA SER A 32 -2.62 9.92 -8.51
C SER A 32 -1.10 9.88 -8.41
N VAL A 33 -0.38 10.36 -9.43
CA VAL A 33 1.08 10.53 -9.36
C VAL A 33 1.47 11.53 -8.28
N ALA A 34 0.83 12.71 -8.25
CA ALA A 34 1.08 13.73 -7.22
C ALA A 34 0.83 13.18 -5.81
N PHE A 35 -0.19 12.33 -5.67
CA PHE A 35 -0.54 11.68 -4.42
C PHE A 35 0.47 10.63 -3.98
N LEU A 36 1.00 9.80 -4.89
CA LEU A 36 2.07 8.86 -4.60
C LEU A 36 3.37 9.57 -4.16
N LEU A 37 3.66 10.73 -4.74
CA LEU A 37 4.76 11.60 -4.30
C LEU A 37 4.49 12.16 -2.88
N LYS A 38 3.26 12.60 -2.61
CA LYS A 38 2.84 13.12 -1.28
C LYS A 38 2.94 12.04 -0.20
N SER A 39 2.56 10.80 -0.50
CA SER A 39 2.65 9.66 0.44
C SER A 39 4.07 9.15 0.67
N ARG A 40 5.06 9.69 -0.04
CA ARG A 40 6.49 9.36 0.05
C ARG A 40 6.88 7.95 -0.35
N TYR A 41 5.94 7.12 -0.80
CA TYR A 41 6.23 5.82 -1.39
C TYR A 41 6.88 5.93 -2.78
N LEU A 42 6.54 6.99 -3.53
CA LEU A 42 7.22 7.37 -4.74
C LEU A 42 8.17 8.53 -4.42
N PRO A 43 9.49 8.32 -4.31
CA PRO A 43 10.42 9.39 -3.90
C PRO A 43 10.68 10.41 -5.02
N ASP A 44 10.62 9.96 -6.28
CA ASP A 44 10.98 10.73 -7.47
C ASP A 44 10.19 10.24 -8.70
N LEU A 45 10.44 10.88 -9.85
CA LEU A 45 9.89 10.47 -11.15
C LEU A 45 10.99 9.88 -12.05
N ASP A 46 11.94 9.14 -11.48
CA ASP A 46 12.97 8.47 -12.27
C ASP A 46 12.34 7.48 -13.26
N ALA A 47 12.75 7.55 -14.54
CA ALA A 47 12.18 6.72 -15.59
C ALA A 47 12.37 5.21 -15.33
N GLY A 48 13.52 4.79 -14.81
CA GLY A 48 13.79 3.39 -14.53
C GLY A 48 12.85 2.83 -13.46
N ARG A 49 12.63 3.61 -12.39
CA ARG A 49 11.65 3.31 -11.34
C ARG A 49 10.23 3.20 -11.89
N LEU A 50 9.81 4.17 -12.69
CA LEU A 50 8.46 4.20 -13.26
C LEU A 50 8.23 3.05 -14.24
N ILE A 51 9.24 2.67 -15.04
CA ILE A 51 9.19 1.50 -15.91
C ILE A 51 9.07 0.21 -15.08
N ALA A 52 9.86 0.08 -14.01
CA ALA A 52 9.77 -1.07 -13.12
C ALA A 52 8.37 -1.20 -12.50
N MET A 53 7.78 -0.10 -12.05
CA MET A 53 6.40 -0.06 -11.56
C MET A 53 5.37 -0.40 -12.64
N ALA A 54 5.54 0.11 -13.86
CA ALA A 54 4.61 -0.14 -14.96
C ALA A 54 4.56 -1.62 -15.36
N ASN A 55 5.69 -2.31 -15.28
CA ASN A 55 5.86 -3.71 -15.61
C ASN A 55 5.42 -4.69 -14.51
N GLN A 56 5.02 -4.19 -13.34
CA GLN A 56 4.45 -5.04 -12.30
C GLN A 56 3.16 -5.71 -12.81
N PRO A 57 2.97 -7.02 -12.58
CA PRO A 57 1.76 -7.72 -13.01
C PRO A 57 0.53 -7.15 -12.33
N TRP A 58 -0.60 -7.17 -13.03
CA TRP A 58 -1.90 -6.92 -12.42
C TRP A 58 -2.33 -8.14 -11.61
N LEU A 59 -2.64 -7.92 -10.33
CA LEU A 59 -3.41 -8.90 -9.56
C LEU A 59 -4.90 -8.68 -9.81
N TYR A 60 -5.59 -9.81 -9.94
CA TYR A 60 -7.04 -9.89 -10.15
C TYR A 60 -7.81 -9.10 -9.10
N SER A 61 -8.81 -8.33 -9.56
CA SER A 61 -9.80 -7.61 -8.74
C SER A 61 -11.08 -8.41 -8.46
N ASP A 62 -11.14 -9.68 -8.88
CA ASP A 62 -12.41 -10.40 -9.03
C ASP A 62 -12.61 -11.60 -8.09
N GLY A 63 -11.71 -11.91 -7.14
CA GLY A 63 -12.01 -13.01 -6.20
C GLY A 63 -11.06 -13.36 -5.06
N ASP A 64 -9.73 -13.40 -5.26
CA ASP A 64 -8.90 -14.19 -4.33
C ASP A 64 -8.43 -13.44 -3.09
N PHE A 65 -8.20 -12.13 -3.19
CA PHE A 65 -7.79 -11.30 -2.06
C PHE A 65 -8.66 -10.05 -1.95
N PRO A 66 -9.26 -9.78 -0.78
CA PRO A 66 -9.82 -8.47 -0.52
C PRO A 66 -8.70 -7.42 -0.60
N VAL A 67 -9.00 -6.25 -1.17
CA VAL A 67 -8.04 -5.15 -1.26
C VAL A 67 -8.59 -3.97 -0.48
N LEU A 68 -7.73 -3.38 0.35
CA LEU A 68 -8.00 -2.12 1.02
C LEU A 68 -7.38 -0.96 0.23
N GLN A 69 -8.13 0.09 -0.07
CA GLN A 69 -7.58 1.29 -0.72
C GLN A 69 -7.48 2.44 0.27
N GLN A 70 -6.31 3.09 0.33
CA GLN A 70 -6.03 4.14 1.30
C GLN A 70 -5.89 5.54 0.70
N GLY A 71 -6.15 6.51 1.58
CA GLY A 71 -5.70 7.89 1.46
C GLY A 71 -4.19 8.01 1.68
N ALA A 72 -3.59 9.14 1.28
CA ALA A 72 -2.26 9.50 1.75
C ALA A 72 -2.41 9.93 3.21
N SER A 73 -1.39 9.68 4.03
CA SER A 73 -1.47 10.00 5.45
C SER A 73 -1.81 11.48 5.71
N GLU A 74 -2.78 11.70 6.57
CA GLU A 74 -3.21 12.99 7.10
C GLU A 74 -3.47 12.87 8.61
N LEU A 75 -3.45 14.00 9.32
CA LEU A 75 -3.80 14.01 10.74
C LEU A 75 -5.24 13.55 10.92
N ALA A 76 -5.45 12.58 11.81
CA ALA A 76 -6.78 12.10 12.09
C ALA A 76 -7.65 13.21 12.72
N PRO A 77 -8.96 13.25 12.41
CA PRO A 77 -9.89 14.14 13.10
C PRO A 77 -9.90 13.86 14.61
N LYS A 78 -9.87 14.92 15.42
CA LYS A 78 -9.83 14.83 16.90
C LYS A 78 -10.97 14.02 17.55
N LYS A 79 -12.08 13.82 16.83
CA LYS A 79 -13.28 13.14 17.32
C LYS A 79 -13.43 11.70 16.82
N MET A 80 -12.42 11.14 16.16
CA MET A 80 -12.48 9.73 15.78
C MET A 80 -12.46 8.82 17.01
N LEU A 81 -13.27 7.77 16.94
CA LEU A 81 -13.31 6.69 17.92
C LEU A 81 -13.01 5.37 17.19
N PRO A 82 -12.00 4.59 17.63
CA PRO A 82 -11.00 4.95 18.64
C PRO A 82 -10.15 6.15 18.19
N ALA A 83 -9.54 6.85 19.16
CA ALA A 83 -8.65 7.97 18.86
C ALA A 83 -7.42 7.45 18.11
N ARG A 84 -7.13 8.03 16.95
CA ARG A 84 -5.97 7.69 16.11
C ARG A 84 -5.13 8.92 15.89
N LYS A 85 -3.84 8.71 15.63
CA LYS A 85 -2.91 9.81 15.31
C LYS A 85 -3.02 10.22 13.84
N TYR A 86 -3.15 9.25 12.95
CA TYR A 86 -3.20 9.44 11.51
C TYR A 86 -4.34 8.65 10.86
N ILE A 87 -4.79 9.12 9.71
CA ILE A 87 -5.63 8.37 8.76
C ILE A 87 -4.88 8.29 7.43
N GLY A 88 -4.98 7.15 6.73
CA GLY A 88 -4.25 6.95 5.48
C GLY A 88 -2.83 6.42 5.67
N GLU A 89 -2.17 6.10 4.56
CA GLU A 89 -0.90 5.39 4.53
C GLU A 89 0.24 6.31 4.04
N SER A 90 1.44 6.13 4.59
CA SER A 90 2.63 6.93 4.25
C SER A 90 3.92 6.21 4.59
N ALA A 91 4.93 6.32 3.71
CA ALA A 91 6.21 5.66 3.89
C ALA A 91 6.98 6.15 5.15
N ILE A 92 6.58 7.30 5.72
CA ILE A 92 7.19 7.83 6.95
C ILE A 92 6.66 7.18 8.23
N HIS A 93 5.50 6.53 8.17
CA HIS A 93 4.96 5.83 9.35
C HIS A 93 5.93 4.73 9.77
N SER A 94 6.09 4.54 11.08
CA SER A 94 6.61 3.28 11.60
C SER A 94 5.72 2.11 11.20
N ASP A 95 6.22 0.89 11.32
CA ASP A 95 5.44 -0.30 10.96
C ASP A 95 4.22 -0.48 11.89
N ALA A 96 4.33 -0.07 13.16
CA ALA A 96 3.19 -0.02 14.09
C ALA A 96 2.15 1.05 13.71
N GLU A 97 2.59 2.26 13.32
CA GLU A 97 1.68 3.32 12.85
C GLU A 97 1.00 2.94 11.52
N CYS A 98 1.69 2.19 10.65
CA CYS A 98 1.12 1.62 9.45
C CYS A 98 -0.01 0.64 9.79
N VAL A 99 0.21 -0.26 10.75
CA VAL A 99 -0.82 -1.19 11.21
C VAL A 99 -2.00 -0.43 11.84
N GLU A 100 -1.76 0.54 12.74
CA GLU A 100 -2.82 1.36 13.35
C GLU A 100 -3.66 2.12 12.31
N ALA A 101 -3.00 2.71 11.31
CA ALA A 101 -3.67 3.42 10.22
C ALA A 101 -4.52 2.47 9.35
N ASN A 102 -4.10 1.21 9.23
CA ASN A 102 -4.76 0.18 8.42
C ASN A 102 -5.49 -0.91 9.25
N GLN A 103 -5.76 -0.65 10.54
CA GLN A 103 -6.72 -1.39 11.35
C GLN A 103 -8.00 -0.55 11.57
N GLY A 104 -8.37 0.23 10.55
CA GLY A 104 -9.61 1.02 10.43
C GLY A 104 -10.89 0.28 10.77
N GLN A 105 -11.94 1.06 11.02
CA GLN A 105 -13.31 0.63 10.81
C GLN A 105 -13.62 0.79 9.31
N TRP A 106 -13.70 -0.33 8.61
CA TRP A 106 -13.87 -0.42 7.17
C TRP A 106 -15.30 -0.74 6.80
N ALA A 107 -15.85 -0.04 5.82
CA ALA A 107 -17.13 -0.41 5.23
C ALA A 107 -16.93 -1.32 4.01
N GLY A 108 -17.89 -2.21 3.75
CA GLY A 108 -17.99 -2.96 2.49
C GLY A 108 -17.13 -4.23 2.37
N PHE A 109 -16.49 -4.69 3.45
CA PHE A 109 -15.87 -6.01 3.47
C PHE A 109 -16.88 -7.10 3.85
N ASN A 110 -16.74 -8.28 3.24
CA ASN A 110 -17.28 -9.51 3.77
C ASN A 110 -16.25 -10.10 4.75
N VAL A 111 -16.62 -10.25 6.02
CA VAL A 111 -15.71 -10.68 7.10
C VAL A 111 -15.12 -12.06 6.80
N ASP A 112 -15.96 -13.04 6.47
CA ASP A 112 -15.55 -14.42 6.20
C ASP A 112 -14.52 -14.51 5.07
N HIS A 113 -14.69 -13.70 4.03
CA HIS A 113 -13.75 -13.68 2.92
C HIS A 113 -12.41 -13.06 3.31
N VAL A 114 -12.40 -12.00 4.12
CA VAL A 114 -11.16 -11.39 4.61
C VAL A 114 -10.41 -12.37 5.52
N LEU A 115 -11.12 -13.04 6.44
CA LEU A 115 -10.55 -14.07 7.30
C LEU A 115 -10.04 -15.27 6.47
N GLY A 116 -10.81 -15.73 5.49
CA GLY A 116 -10.44 -16.83 4.60
C GLY A 116 -9.23 -16.53 3.72
N ALA A 117 -9.08 -15.28 3.26
CA ALA A 117 -7.95 -14.86 2.45
C ALA A 117 -6.64 -14.72 3.24
N ARG A 118 -6.72 -14.53 4.57
CA ARG A 118 -5.60 -14.35 5.53
C ARG A 118 -4.71 -13.13 5.30
N PHE A 119 -4.58 -12.64 4.08
CA PHE A 119 -3.79 -11.49 3.71
C PHE A 119 -4.66 -10.40 3.09
N LEU A 120 -4.49 -9.18 3.59
CA LEU A 120 -5.18 -7.99 3.12
C LEU A 120 -4.15 -7.01 2.53
N PRO A 121 -3.95 -6.98 1.20
CA PRO A 121 -3.18 -5.95 0.54
C PRO A 121 -3.84 -4.57 0.70
N VAL A 122 -3.03 -3.59 1.10
CA VAL A 122 -3.38 -2.18 1.20
C VAL A 122 -2.75 -1.44 0.04
N THR A 123 -3.54 -0.66 -0.69
CA THR A 123 -3.14 -0.01 -1.94
C THR A 123 -3.22 1.50 -1.87
N LEU A 124 -2.30 2.16 -2.58
CA LEU A 124 -2.37 3.57 -2.96
C LEU A 124 -2.41 3.66 -4.48
N ARG A 125 -3.50 4.19 -5.03
CA ARG A 125 -3.64 4.49 -6.47
C ARG A 125 -3.21 3.33 -7.39
N LYS A 126 -3.68 2.12 -7.10
CA LYS A 126 -3.38 0.85 -7.79
C LYS A 126 -2.09 0.12 -7.38
N PHE A 127 -1.29 0.63 -6.45
CA PHE A 127 -0.08 -0.04 -6.00
C PHE A 127 -0.24 -0.55 -4.58
N PRO A 128 -0.12 -1.86 -4.32
CA PRO A 128 0.04 -2.38 -2.97
C PRO A 128 1.27 -1.77 -2.32
N VAL A 129 1.09 -1.24 -1.10
CA VAL A 129 2.14 -0.56 -0.33
C VAL A 129 2.37 -1.22 1.02
N SER A 130 1.38 -1.95 1.53
CA SER A 130 1.47 -2.79 2.72
C SER A 130 0.58 -4.02 2.52
N VAL A 131 0.92 -5.11 3.20
CA VAL A 131 0.10 -6.31 3.30
C VAL A 131 -0.05 -6.61 4.77
N LEU A 132 -1.31 -6.68 5.22
CA LEU A 132 -1.64 -7.10 6.57
C LEU A 132 -1.92 -8.60 6.58
N GLN A 133 -1.41 -9.31 7.59
CA GLN A 133 -1.90 -10.63 7.94
C GLN A 133 -3.06 -10.47 8.91
N ILE A 134 -4.22 -11.00 8.55
CA ILE A 134 -5.44 -10.93 9.34
C ILE A 134 -5.52 -12.18 10.21
N HIS A 135 -5.80 -11.97 11.50
CA HIS A 135 -5.91 -13.04 12.50
C HIS A 135 -7.33 -13.22 13.01
N ASP A 136 -8.06 -12.12 13.18
CA ASP A 136 -9.40 -12.12 13.76
C ASP A 136 -10.15 -10.82 13.42
N VAL A 137 -11.41 -10.73 13.85
CA VAL A 137 -12.25 -9.53 13.82
C VAL A 137 -12.36 -8.92 15.22
N ASN A 138 -12.27 -7.59 15.34
CA ASN A 138 -12.30 -6.87 16.62
C ASN A 138 -13.72 -6.61 17.12
N ASP A 139 -14.69 -6.37 16.22
CA ASP A 139 -16.11 -6.12 16.55
C ASP A 139 -16.98 -6.23 15.29
N ASP A 140 -18.20 -6.77 15.43
CA ASP A 140 -19.11 -7.20 14.36
C ASP A 140 -20.26 -6.19 14.13
N ASP A 141 -19.94 -4.89 14.19
CA ASP A 141 -20.87 -3.87 13.72
C ASP A 141 -21.05 -4.04 12.20
N GLU A 142 -22.23 -4.52 11.78
CA GLU A 142 -22.52 -4.96 10.40
C GLU A 142 -22.19 -3.89 9.34
N GLU A 143 -22.17 -2.60 9.72
CA GLU A 143 -21.84 -1.50 8.81
C GLU A 143 -20.33 -1.23 8.71
N ARG A 144 -19.54 -1.53 9.74
CA ARG A 144 -18.11 -1.19 9.84
C ARG A 144 -17.30 -2.20 10.63
N VAL A 145 -16.43 -2.91 9.91
CA VAL A 145 -15.62 -3.99 10.47
C VAL A 145 -14.21 -3.51 10.76
N SER A 146 -13.62 -3.95 11.87
CA SER A 146 -12.18 -3.81 12.13
C SER A 146 -11.54 -5.17 12.40
N PHE A 147 -10.28 -5.34 11.99
CA PHE A 147 -9.59 -6.63 12.05
C PHE A 147 -8.39 -6.58 13.00
N VAL A 148 -8.16 -7.68 13.70
CA VAL A 148 -6.89 -7.97 14.37
C VAL A 148 -5.89 -8.36 13.29
N ALA A 149 -4.80 -7.60 13.18
CA ALA A 149 -3.83 -7.79 12.11
C ALA A 149 -2.39 -7.54 12.56
N THR A 150 -1.44 -8.13 11.83
CA THR A 150 -0.01 -7.79 11.91
C THR A 150 0.50 -7.39 10.53
N LEU A 151 1.67 -6.73 10.48
CA LEU A 151 2.29 -6.36 9.21
C LEU A 151 3.00 -7.56 8.60
N ALA A 152 2.48 -8.10 7.50
CA ALA A 152 3.10 -9.20 6.77
C ALA A 152 4.22 -8.71 5.83
N GLY A 153 4.02 -7.53 5.24
CA GLY A 153 5.04 -6.92 4.39
C GLY A 153 4.70 -5.48 4.00
N ARG A 154 5.71 -4.75 3.53
CA ARG A 154 5.59 -3.33 3.24
C ARG A 154 6.59 -2.87 2.18
N VAL A 155 6.10 -2.10 1.22
CA VAL A 155 6.95 -1.36 0.30
C VAL A 155 7.73 -0.31 1.06
N ARG A 156 9.02 -0.18 0.80
CA ARG A 156 9.80 0.98 1.30
C ARG A 156 9.86 2.08 0.24
N GLU A 157 10.07 1.68 -1.02
CA GLU A 157 9.99 2.56 -2.17
C GLU A 157 9.35 1.83 -3.36
N LEU A 158 8.38 2.47 -4.00
CA LEU A 158 7.80 1.95 -5.23
C LEU A 158 8.86 1.87 -6.34
N GLY A 159 8.82 0.80 -7.13
CA GLY A 159 9.80 0.51 -8.17
C GLY A 159 11.15 0.00 -7.65
N ALA A 160 11.30 -0.28 -6.35
CA ALA A 160 12.51 -0.87 -5.76
C ALA A 160 12.19 -2.10 -4.90
N PRO A 161 11.71 -3.22 -5.49
CA PRO A 161 11.18 -4.37 -4.75
C PRO A 161 12.20 -5.00 -3.78
N LYS A 162 13.49 -4.92 -4.09
CA LYS A 162 14.60 -5.36 -3.20
C LYS A 162 14.65 -4.65 -1.84
N LEU A 163 13.98 -3.50 -1.71
CA LEU A 163 13.90 -2.74 -0.47
C LEU A 163 12.65 -3.09 0.35
N ASN A 164 11.73 -3.88 -0.19
CA ASN A 164 10.51 -4.24 0.51
C ASN A 164 10.83 -5.01 1.79
N TYR A 165 10.12 -4.67 2.85
CA TYR A 165 10.10 -5.47 4.07
C TYR A 165 9.11 -6.62 3.89
N ILE A 166 9.52 -7.83 4.26
CA ILE A 166 8.66 -9.01 4.40
C ILE A 166 8.98 -9.60 5.76
N ASP A 167 7.95 -9.91 6.54
CA ASP A 167 8.12 -10.44 7.88
C ASP A 167 8.86 -11.80 7.84
N PRO A 168 10.04 -11.91 8.48
CA PRO A 168 10.85 -13.12 8.43
C PRO A 168 10.25 -14.29 9.21
N SER A 169 9.25 -14.05 10.07
CA SER A 169 8.56 -15.10 10.83
C SER A 169 7.53 -15.88 10.02
N LEU A 170 7.14 -15.36 8.84
CA LEU A 170 6.20 -16.02 7.94
C LEU A 170 6.78 -17.31 7.34
N SER A 171 5.88 -18.25 7.04
CA SER A 171 6.25 -19.46 6.30
C SER A 171 6.84 -19.11 4.92
N PRO A 172 7.66 -19.99 4.29
CA PRO A 172 8.17 -19.74 2.94
C PRO A 172 7.08 -19.46 1.90
N GLU A 173 5.96 -20.18 1.99
CA GLU A 173 4.79 -20.01 1.12
C GLU A 173 4.13 -18.63 1.34
N ASP A 174 3.88 -18.27 2.59
CA ASP A 174 3.28 -16.98 2.93
C ASP A 174 4.18 -15.80 2.49
N ARG A 175 5.51 -15.94 2.64
CA ARG A 175 6.46 -14.92 2.15
C ARG A 175 6.35 -14.74 0.64
N GLN A 176 6.19 -15.84 -0.12
CA GLN A 176 6.00 -15.77 -1.57
C GLN A 176 4.68 -15.10 -1.96
N ILE A 177 3.60 -15.35 -1.21
CA ILE A 177 2.31 -14.66 -1.39
C ILE A 177 2.52 -13.16 -1.16
N VAL A 178 3.09 -12.77 -0.02
CA VAL A 178 3.33 -11.36 0.33
C VAL A 178 4.23 -10.66 -0.69
N GLU A 179 5.30 -11.32 -1.14
CA GLU A 179 6.19 -10.78 -2.18
C GLU A 179 5.42 -10.54 -3.49
N THR A 180 4.60 -11.50 -3.90
CA THR A 180 3.75 -11.38 -5.09
C THR A 180 2.77 -10.21 -4.95
N LEU A 181 2.11 -10.08 -3.80
CA LEU A 181 1.20 -8.97 -3.51
C LEU A 181 1.93 -7.62 -3.61
N LEU A 182 3.08 -7.45 -2.97
CA LEU A 182 3.82 -6.17 -2.95
C LEU A 182 4.49 -5.81 -4.29
N THR A 183 4.66 -6.79 -5.18
CA THR A 183 5.27 -6.59 -6.51
C THR A 183 4.24 -6.52 -7.63
N SER A 184 2.98 -6.29 -7.29
CA SER A 184 1.86 -6.28 -8.23
C SER A 184 1.14 -4.93 -8.34
N ARG A 185 0.05 -4.91 -9.11
CA ARG A 185 -0.85 -3.77 -9.29
C ARG A 185 -2.30 -4.20 -9.10
N SER A 186 -3.10 -3.34 -8.49
CA SER A 186 -4.54 -3.57 -8.27
C SER A 186 -5.38 -2.84 -9.31
N THR A 187 -6.28 -3.56 -9.98
CA THR A 187 -7.31 -2.99 -10.86
C THR A 187 -8.49 -2.37 -10.11
N SER A 188 -8.50 -2.39 -8.76
CA SER A 188 -9.57 -1.79 -7.96
C SER A 188 -9.72 -0.30 -8.22
N THR A 189 -10.97 0.15 -8.35
CA THR A 189 -11.36 1.54 -8.62
C THR A 189 -12.18 2.16 -7.48
N VAL A 190 -12.25 1.49 -6.33
CA VAL A 190 -13.13 1.89 -5.22
C VAL A 190 -12.61 3.15 -4.52
N PRO A 191 -13.44 4.15 -4.24
CA PRO A 191 -13.01 5.35 -3.52
C PRO A 191 -12.82 5.08 -2.02
N GLY A 192 -11.70 5.55 -1.47
CA GLY A 192 -11.47 5.64 -0.02
C GLY A 192 -11.34 4.30 0.71
N PRO A 193 -11.35 4.31 2.05
CA PRO A 193 -11.18 3.14 2.92
C PRO A 193 -12.38 2.18 2.86
N CYS A 194 -12.60 1.61 1.69
CA CYS A 194 -13.70 0.73 1.36
C CYS A 194 -13.11 -0.60 0.88
N GLY A 195 -13.56 -1.69 1.48
CA GLY A 195 -13.34 -3.02 0.95
C GLY A 195 -14.27 -3.32 -0.21
N LYS A 196 -13.88 -4.21 -1.11
CA LYS A 196 -14.85 -4.89 -1.97
C LYS A 196 -14.48 -6.35 -2.11
N LEU A 197 -15.48 -7.19 -1.99
CA LEU A 197 -15.63 -8.42 -2.76
C LEU A 197 -17.06 -8.45 -3.31
N LYS A 198 -17.26 -9.15 -4.43
CA LYS A 198 -18.57 -9.33 -5.07
C LYS A 198 -19.55 -9.89 -4.02
N GLN A 199 -20.64 -9.18 -3.72
CA GLN A 199 -21.80 -9.87 -3.15
C GLN A 199 -22.24 -10.89 -4.22
N PRO A 200 -22.31 -12.19 -3.91
CA PRO A 200 -22.84 -13.15 -4.88
C PRO A 200 -24.20 -12.62 -5.33
N ASN A 201 -24.39 -12.54 -6.65
CA ASN A 201 -25.54 -11.91 -7.29
C ASN A 201 -26.83 -12.20 -6.49
N SER A 202 -27.45 -11.17 -5.92
CA SER A 202 -28.89 -11.13 -5.72
C SER A 202 -29.60 -11.02 -7.07
#